data_AF-A0A259SPW0-F1
#
_entry.id   AF-A0A259SPW0-F1
#
_cell.length_a   1.000
_cell.length_b   1.000
_cell.length_c   1.000
_cell.angle_alpha   90.00
_cell.angle_beta   90.00
_cell.angle_gamma   90.00
#
_symmetry.space_group_name_H-M   'P 1'
#
loop_
_entity.id
_entity.type
_entity.pdbx_description
1 polymer ?
#
loop_
_entity_poly.entity_id
_entity_poly.type
_entity_poly.pdbx_seq_one_letter_code
_entity_poly.pdbx_strand_id
1 'polypeptide(L)' 'VSGTFVREIALLGGDVSKFVVPLVTERLAAKLAERQSN' A
#
# COMPACT_ATOMS: atom_id res chain seq x y z
N VAL A 1 0.32 -13.18 -4.61
CA VAL A 1 0.32 -12.46 -3.32
C VAL A 1 -1.09 -11.95 -3.06
N SER A 2 -1.65 -12.16 -1.88
CA SER A 2 -2.99 -11.66 -1.56
C SER A 2 -2.97 -10.15 -1.31
N GLY A 3 -3.88 -9.40 -1.93
CA GLY A 3 -3.94 -7.93 -1.82
C GLY A 3 -4.20 -7.45 -0.39
N THR A 4 -4.82 -8.29 0.45
CA THR A 4 -5.05 -8.03 1.87
C THR A 4 -3.73 -7.94 2.64
N PHE A 5 -2.81 -8.88 2.39
CA PHE A 5 -1.52 -8.95 3.07
C PHE A 5 -0.61 -7.78 2.72
N VAL A 6 -0.61 -7.37 1.44
CA VAL A 6 0.07 -6.14 0.98
C VAL A 6 -0.45 -4.93 1.74
N ARG A 7 -1.77 -4.84 1.91
CA ARG A 7 -2.38 -3.70 2.58
C ARG A 7 -2.06 -3.68 4.08
N GLU A 8 -2.01 -4.82 4.74
CA GLU A 8 -1.58 -4.93 6.14
C GLU A 8 -0.14 -4.49 6.33
N ILE A 9 0.78 -4.96 5.47
CA ILE A 9 2.18 -4.54 5.52
C ILE A 9 2.29 -3.03 5.30
N ALA A 10 1.61 -2.47 4.30
CA ALA A 10 1.63 -1.04 4.02
C ALA A 10 1.01 -0.20 5.16
N LEU A 11 -0.03 -0.69 5.82
CA LEU A 11 -0.64 -0.03 6.98
C LEU A 11 0.28 -0.03 8.21
N LEU A 12 1.12 -1.06 8.35
CA LEU A 12 2.13 -1.16 9.40
C LEU A 12 3.43 -0.39 9.06
N GLY A 13 3.49 0.27 7.90
CA GLY A 13 4.67 1.02 7.44
C GLY A 13 5.77 0.14 6.81
N GLY A 14 5.44 -1.09 6.43
CA GLY A 14 6.35 -1.99 5.74
C GLY A 14 6.40 -1.76 4.22
N ASP A 15 7.56 -2.05 3.62
CA ASP A 15 7.76 -1.96 2.17
C ASP A 15 7.15 -3.16 1.44
N VAL A 16 6.24 -2.87 0.52
CA VAL A 16 5.55 -3.85 -0.32
C VAL A 16 6.03 -3.88 -1.77
N SER A 17 7.01 -3.05 -2.15
CA SER A 17 7.48 -2.90 -3.54
C SER A 17 7.99 -4.20 -4.18
N LYS A 18 8.37 -5.17 -3.35
CA LYS A 18 8.84 -6.51 -3.75
C LYS A 18 7.69 -7.44 -4.17
N PHE A 19 6.47 -7.08 -3.77
CA PHE A 19 5.27 -7.91 -3.88
C PHE A 19 4.20 -7.29 -4.78
N VAL A 20 4.38 -6.03 -5.19
CA VAL A 20 3.48 -5.31 -6.09
C VAL A 20 4.25 -4.57 -7.17
N VAL A 21 3.58 -4.35 -8.29
CA VAL A 21 4.11 -3.52 -9.39
C VAL A 21 4.10 -2.03 -8.99
N PRO A 22 5.00 -1.20 -9.54
CA PRO A 22 5.11 0.21 -9.19
C PRO A 22 3.80 0.99 -9.27
N LEU A 23 2.97 0.68 -10.27
CA LEU A 23 1.65 1.28 -10.47
C LEU A 23 0.70 1.08 -9.28
N VAL A 24 0.79 -0.07 -8.61
CA VAL A 24 -0.04 -0.36 -7.43
C VAL A 24 0.47 0.41 -6.23
N THR A 25 1.80 0.56 -6.09
CA THR A 25 2.42 1.32 -5.00
C THR A 25 2.02 2.80 -5.03
N GLU A 26 2.02 3.43 -6.20
CA GLU A 26 1.58 4.83 -6.37
C GLU A 26 0.11 5.01 -5.99
N ARG A 27 -0.77 4.13 -6.47
CA ARG A 27 -2.20 4.17 -6.13
C ARG A 27 -2.45 3.88 -4.66
N LEU A 28 -1.66 2.99 -4.07
CA LEU A 28 -1.74 2.65 -2.65
C LEU A 28 -1.32 3.85 -1.79
N ALA A 29 -0.23 4.54 -2.15
CA ALA A 29 0.24 5.73 -1.46
C ALA A 29 -0.77 6.88 -1.53
N ALA A 30 -1.33 7.16 -2.72
CA ALA A 30 -2.39 8.16 -2.89
C ALA A 30 -3.61 7.85 -2.01
N LYS A 31 -4.05 6.59 -2.02
CA LYS A 31 -5.20 6.14 -1.24
C LYS A 31 -4.95 6.13 0.28
N LEU A 32 -3.70 5.92 0.71
CA LEU A 32 -3.30 6.02 2.12
C LEU A 32 -3.28 7.48 2.58
N ALA A 33 -2.78 8.39 1.74
CA ALA A 33 -2.75 9.83 2.02
C ALA A 33 -4.17 10.40 2.16
N GLU A 34 -5.10 10.03 1.26
CA GLU A 34 -6.52 10.40 1.38
C GLU A 34 -7.15 9.90 2.69
N ARG A 35 -6.73 8.72 3.16
CA ARG A 35 -7.29 8.08 4.35
C ARG A 35 -6.74 8.61 5.67
N GLN A 36 -5.54 9.20 5.65
CA GLN A 36 -4.89 9.75 6.84
C GLN A 36 -5.32 11.21 7.11
N SER A 37 -5.94 11.86 6.12
CA SER A 37 -6.48 13.22 6.22
C SER A 37 -7.92 13.30 6.76
N ASN A 38 -8.53 12.16 7.12
CA ASN A 38 -9.91 12.08 7.63
C ASN A 38 -9.97 11.26 8.91
#